data_AF-B3KXP7-F1
#
_entry.id   AF-B3KXP7-F1
#
_cell.length_a   1.000
_cell.length_b   1.000
_cell.length_c   1.000
_cell.angle_alpha   90.00
_cell.angle_beta   90.00
_cell.angle_gamma   90.00
#
_symmetry.space_group_name_H-M   'P 1'
#
loop_
_entity.id
_entity.type
_entity.pdbx_description
1 polymer ?
#
loop_
_entity_poly.entity_id
_entity_poly.type
_entity_poly.pdbx_seq_one_letter_code
_entity_poly.pdbx_strand_id
1 'polypeptide(L)'
;MEHEQTDITSRDSRGNNILHALVTVAEDFKTQNDFVKRMYDMILLRSGNWELETTRNNDGLTPLQLAAKMGKAEILKYILSREIKEKRLRSLSRKFTDWAYGPVSSSLYDLTNVDTTTDNSVLEITVYNTNIDNRHEMLTLEPLHTLLHMKWKKFAKHMFFLSFCFYFFYNITLTLVSYYRPREEEAIPHPLALTHKMGWLQLLGRMFVLIWAMCISVKEGIAIFLLRPSDLQSILSDAWFHFVFFIQAVLVILSVFLYLFAYKEYLACLVLAMALGWANMLYYTRGFQSMGMYSVMIQKVILHDVLKFLFVYIVFLLGFGVALASLIEKCPKDNKDCSSYGSFSDAVLELFKLTIGLGDLNIQQNSKYPILFLFLLITYVILTFVLLLNMLIALMGETVENVSKESERIWRLQRARTILEFEKMLPEWLRSRFRMGELCKVAEDDFRLCLRINEVKWTEWKTHVSFLNEDPGPVRRTDFNKIQDSSRNNSKTTLNAFEEVEEFPETSV
;
A
#
# COMPACT_ATOMS: atom_id res chain seq x y z
N MET A 1 -20.22 -42.16 -6.67
CA MET A 1 -20.28 -41.79 -8.10
C MET A 1 -20.43 -43.06 -8.93
N GLU A 2 -21.51 -43.81 -8.67
CA GLU A 2 -21.82 -45.09 -9.33
C GLU A 2 -23.02 -44.97 -10.28
N HIS A 3 -23.61 -43.78 -10.37
CA HIS A 3 -24.71 -43.48 -11.29
C HIS A 3 -24.17 -42.69 -12.49
N GLU A 4 -24.28 -43.27 -13.69
CA GLU A 4 -23.91 -42.65 -14.98
C GLU A 4 -24.65 -41.33 -15.26
N GLN A 5 -25.72 -41.02 -14.51
CA GLN A 5 -26.50 -39.78 -14.64
C GLN A 5 -25.82 -38.54 -14.03
N THR A 6 -24.72 -38.67 -13.28
CA THR A 6 -24.19 -37.56 -12.48
C THR A 6 -23.11 -36.78 -13.23
N ASP A 7 -23.46 -35.59 -13.73
CA ASP A 7 -22.49 -34.67 -14.36
C ASP A 7 -21.87 -33.70 -13.34
N ILE A 8 -20.57 -33.88 -13.08
CA ILE A 8 -19.76 -33.06 -12.15
C ILE A 8 -19.41 -31.69 -12.76
N THR A 9 -19.43 -31.59 -14.09
CA THR A 9 -19.10 -30.36 -14.83
C THR A 9 -20.28 -29.42 -14.98
N SER A 10 -21.47 -29.85 -14.54
CA SER A 10 -22.67 -29.03 -14.49
C SER A 10 -22.47 -27.75 -13.67
N ARG A 11 -23.19 -26.69 -14.07
CA ARG A 11 -23.04 -25.35 -13.51
C ARG A 11 -24.38 -24.82 -13.00
N ASP A 12 -24.32 -24.01 -11.95
CA ASP A 12 -25.49 -23.28 -11.44
C ASP A 12 -25.85 -22.07 -12.33
N SER A 13 -26.88 -21.31 -11.93
CA SER A 13 -27.32 -20.09 -12.62
C SER A 13 -26.27 -18.96 -12.66
N ARG A 14 -25.29 -19.00 -11.76
CA ARG A 14 -24.14 -18.07 -11.70
C ARG A 14 -22.91 -18.61 -12.45
N GLY A 15 -23.03 -19.78 -13.08
CA GLY A 15 -21.93 -20.47 -13.76
C GLY A 15 -20.94 -21.16 -12.82
N ASN A 16 -21.26 -21.28 -11.52
CA ASN A 16 -20.42 -21.96 -10.55
C ASN A 16 -20.53 -23.48 -10.73
N ASN A 17 -19.37 -24.15 -10.72
CA ASN A 17 -19.31 -25.61 -10.59
C ASN A 17 -19.32 -26.02 -9.10
N ILE A 18 -19.28 -27.33 -8.84
CA ILE A 18 -19.27 -27.89 -7.48
C ILE A 18 -18.12 -27.36 -6.60
N LEU A 19 -16.94 -27.09 -7.18
CA LEU A 19 -15.78 -26.57 -6.45
C LEU A 19 -15.98 -25.11 -6.02
N HIS A 20 -16.61 -24.29 -6.86
CA HIS A 20 -16.99 -22.93 -6.50
C HIS A 20 -17.97 -22.95 -5.31
N ALA A 21 -18.95 -23.86 -5.31
CA ALA A 21 -19.89 -24.00 -4.20
C ALA A 21 -19.18 -24.37 -2.89
N LEU A 22 -18.21 -25.30 -2.93
CA LEU A 22 -17.40 -25.65 -1.76
C LEU A 22 -16.61 -24.45 -1.22
N VAL A 23 -16.07 -23.61 -2.10
CA VAL A 23 -15.38 -22.38 -1.70
C VAL A 23 -16.33 -21.41 -1.02
N THR A 24 -17.59 -21.30 -1.47
CA THR A 24 -18.58 -20.42 -0.82
C THR A 24 -19.02 -20.89 0.57
N VAL A 25 -18.96 -22.20 0.82
CA VAL A 25 -19.33 -22.82 2.11
C VAL A 25 -18.17 -22.79 3.09
N ALA A 26 -16.93 -22.62 2.61
CA ALA A 26 -15.77 -22.58 3.47
C ALA A 26 -15.83 -21.42 4.46
N GLU A 27 -15.41 -21.67 5.69
CA GLU A 27 -15.35 -20.67 6.74
C GLU A 27 -13.91 -20.17 6.93
N ASP A 28 -13.71 -19.12 7.71
CA ASP A 28 -12.36 -18.63 8.00
C ASP A 28 -11.69 -19.41 9.15
N PHE A 29 -12.46 -20.20 9.91
CA PHE A 29 -11.99 -20.97 11.05
C PHE A 29 -11.51 -22.38 10.69
N LYS A 30 -10.37 -22.77 11.28
CA LYS A 30 -9.67 -24.05 11.04
C LYS A 30 -10.52 -25.31 11.23
N THR A 31 -11.43 -25.31 12.20
CA THR A 31 -12.13 -26.54 12.64
C THR A 31 -13.24 -27.00 11.70
N GLN A 32 -13.80 -26.09 10.89
CA GLN A 32 -14.93 -26.42 9.99
C GLN A 32 -14.48 -26.69 8.55
N ASN A 33 -13.25 -26.31 8.20
CA ASN A 33 -12.73 -26.46 6.84
C ASN A 33 -12.24 -27.87 6.52
N ASP A 34 -12.05 -28.75 7.50
CA ASP A 34 -11.55 -30.11 7.27
C ASP A 34 -12.50 -30.97 6.43
N PHE A 35 -13.81 -30.81 6.63
CA PHE A 35 -14.80 -31.45 5.77
C PHE A 35 -14.70 -30.93 4.33
N VAL A 36 -14.59 -29.61 4.15
CA VAL A 36 -14.48 -28.97 2.84
C VAL A 36 -13.24 -29.46 2.11
N LYS A 37 -12.07 -29.49 2.77
CA LYS A 37 -10.81 -30.01 2.20
C LYS A 37 -10.94 -31.47 1.77
N ARG A 38 -11.49 -32.34 2.63
CA ARG A 38 -11.70 -33.77 2.33
C ARG A 38 -12.67 -33.98 1.16
N MET A 39 -13.76 -33.22 1.13
CA MET A 39 -14.74 -33.29 0.05
C MET A 39 -14.14 -32.79 -1.27
N TYR A 40 -13.39 -31.69 -1.21
CA TYR A 40 -12.70 -31.10 -2.36
C TYR A 40 -11.75 -32.11 -3.00
N ASP A 41 -10.93 -32.80 -2.20
CA ASP A 41 -10.04 -33.86 -2.68
C ASP A 41 -10.81 -35.09 -3.18
N MET A 42 -11.86 -35.52 -2.48
CA MET A 42 -12.64 -36.68 -2.90
C MET A 42 -13.26 -36.47 -4.28
N ILE A 43 -13.75 -35.26 -4.56
CA ILE A 43 -14.32 -34.91 -5.87
C ILE A 43 -13.22 -34.87 -6.93
N LEU A 44 -12.07 -34.25 -6.64
CA LEU A 44 -10.96 -34.14 -7.58
C LEU A 44 -10.31 -35.49 -7.90
N LEU A 45 -10.03 -36.31 -6.89
CA LEU A 45 -9.40 -37.62 -7.05
C LEU A 45 -10.28 -38.56 -7.88
N ARG A 46 -11.60 -38.47 -7.70
CA ARG A 46 -12.53 -39.30 -8.48
C ARG A 46 -12.81 -38.73 -9.88
N SER A 47 -12.73 -37.42 -10.09
CA SER A 47 -12.92 -36.83 -11.42
C SER A 47 -11.71 -37.04 -12.32
N GLY A 48 -10.49 -36.98 -11.77
CA GLY A 48 -9.25 -37.14 -12.54
C GLY A 48 -8.95 -35.99 -13.51
N ASN A 49 -9.86 -35.02 -13.64
CA ASN A 49 -9.86 -34.01 -14.70
C ASN A 49 -9.41 -32.64 -14.16
N TRP A 50 -8.31 -32.11 -14.70
CA TRP A 50 -7.81 -30.77 -14.37
C TRP A 50 -8.77 -29.64 -14.76
N GLU A 51 -9.60 -29.88 -15.78
CA GLU A 51 -10.54 -28.89 -16.33
C GLU A 51 -11.57 -28.38 -15.32
N LEU A 52 -11.83 -29.15 -14.26
CA LEU A 52 -12.73 -28.76 -13.19
C LEU A 52 -12.21 -27.54 -12.41
N GLU A 53 -10.89 -27.38 -12.28
CA GLU A 53 -10.28 -26.19 -11.64
C GLU A 53 -10.09 -25.02 -12.61
N THR A 54 -10.01 -25.28 -13.93
CA THR A 54 -9.84 -24.22 -14.93
C THR A 54 -11.18 -23.60 -15.38
N THR A 55 -12.29 -24.28 -15.09
CA THR A 55 -13.63 -23.79 -15.39
C THR A 55 -13.90 -22.47 -14.68
N ARG A 56 -14.39 -21.48 -15.43
CA ARG A 56 -14.74 -20.15 -14.93
C ARG A 56 -16.25 -20.00 -14.76
N ASN A 57 -16.64 -19.24 -13.73
CA ASN A 57 -18.02 -18.80 -13.54
C ASN A 57 -18.39 -17.60 -14.44
N ASN A 58 -19.63 -17.08 -14.33
CA ASN A 58 -20.07 -15.94 -15.13
C ASN A 58 -19.29 -14.64 -14.83
N ASP A 59 -18.69 -14.54 -13.64
CA ASP A 59 -17.76 -13.45 -13.27
C ASP A 59 -16.34 -13.64 -13.86
N GLY A 60 -16.09 -14.74 -14.59
CA GLY A 60 -14.80 -15.07 -15.17
C GLY A 60 -13.76 -15.59 -14.15
N LEU A 61 -14.20 -16.03 -12.97
CA LEU A 61 -13.36 -16.51 -11.87
C LEU A 61 -13.31 -18.03 -11.83
N THR A 62 -12.12 -18.57 -11.59
CA THR A 62 -11.89 -19.98 -11.21
C THR A 62 -12.15 -20.22 -9.72
N PRO A 63 -12.27 -21.48 -9.25
CA PRO A 63 -12.45 -21.76 -7.81
C PRO A 63 -11.34 -21.14 -6.94
N LEU A 64 -10.10 -21.15 -7.45
CA LEU A 64 -8.95 -20.51 -6.81
C LEU A 64 -9.11 -18.98 -6.71
N GLN A 65 -9.48 -18.33 -7.82
CA GLN A 65 -9.71 -16.87 -7.85
C GLN A 65 -10.91 -16.47 -6.99
N LEU A 66 -11.95 -17.32 -6.92
CA LEU A 66 -13.10 -17.11 -6.05
C LEU A 66 -12.70 -17.20 -4.58
N ALA A 67 -11.87 -18.19 -4.20
CA ALA A 67 -11.36 -18.30 -2.83
C ALA A 67 -10.58 -17.05 -2.42
N ALA A 68 -9.78 -16.50 -3.35
CA ALA A 68 -9.09 -15.24 -3.14
C ALA A 68 -10.05 -14.04 -3.01
N LYS A 69 -11.10 -13.97 -3.85
CA LYS A 69 -12.11 -12.90 -3.82
C LYS A 69 -12.97 -12.93 -2.54
N MET A 70 -13.24 -14.13 -2.00
CA MET A 70 -14.02 -14.32 -0.78
C MET A 70 -13.18 -14.23 0.51
N GLY A 71 -11.85 -14.14 0.42
CA GLY A 71 -10.97 -14.05 1.59
C GLY A 71 -10.75 -15.37 2.33
N LYS A 72 -11.06 -16.51 1.71
CA LYS A 72 -10.95 -17.85 2.32
C LYS A 72 -9.50 -18.33 2.34
N ALA A 73 -8.70 -17.75 3.22
CA ALA A 73 -7.25 -17.94 3.29
C ALA A 73 -6.83 -19.40 3.48
N GLU A 74 -7.56 -20.17 4.28
CA GLU A 74 -7.21 -21.56 4.57
C GLU A 74 -7.45 -22.50 3.38
N ILE A 75 -8.58 -22.35 2.69
CA ILE A 75 -8.85 -23.11 1.45
C ILE A 75 -7.88 -22.67 0.35
N LEU A 76 -7.59 -21.38 0.25
CA LEU A 76 -6.58 -20.88 -0.69
C LEU A 76 -5.21 -21.50 -0.41
N LYS A 77 -4.79 -21.53 0.86
CA LYS A 77 -3.56 -22.21 1.30
C LYS A 77 -3.57 -23.67 0.88
N TYR A 78 -4.67 -24.37 1.15
CA TYR A 78 -4.83 -25.78 0.83
C TYR A 78 -4.67 -26.08 -0.66
N ILE A 79 -5.39 -25.33 -1.51
CA ILE A 79 -5.34 -25.49 -2.96
C ILE A 79 -3.91 -25.24 -3.48
N LEU A 80 -3.24 -24.19 -3.00
CA LEU A 80 -1.87 -23.87 -3.42
C LEU A 80 -0.84 -24.91 -2.95
N SER A 81 -0.99 -25.46 -1.75
CA SER A 81 -0.06 -26.45 -1.17
C SER A 81 -0.38 -27.90 -1.51
N ARG A 82 -1.37 -28.17 -2.39
CA ARG A 82 -1.85 -29.53 -2.65
C ARG A 82 -0.79 -30.36 -3.36
N GLU A 83 -0.45 -31.48 -2.74
CA GLU A 83 0.48 -32.49 -3.24
C GLU A 83 -0.19 -33.87 -3.24
N ILE A 84 -0.35 -34.49 -4.42
CA ILE A 84 -0.91 -35.83 -4.60
C ILE A 84 0.23 -36.78 -4.96
N LYS A 85 0.41 -37.83 -4.15
CA LYS A 85 1.51 -38.81 -4.30
C LYS A 85 1.31 -39.79 -5.46
N GLU A 86 0.07 -39.99 -5.89
CA GLU A 86 -0.25 -40.96 -6.95
C GLU A 86 0.15 -40.44 -8.33
N LYS A 87 1.03 -41.18 -9.03
CA LYS A 87 1.60 -40.75 -10.31
C LYS A 87 0.56 -40.42 -11.39
N ARG A 88 -0.54 -41.17 -11.46
CA ARG A 88 -1.61 -40.96 -12.45
C ARG A 88 -2.39 -39.65 -12.23
N LEU A 89 -2.55 -39.25 -10.96
CA LEU A 89 -3.29 -38.06 -10.56
C LEU A 89 -2.37 -36.87 -10.25
N ARG A 90 -1.07 -36.98 -10.59
CA ARG A 90 -0.06 -35.95 -10.30
C ARG A 90 -0.35 -34.64 -11.05
N SER A 91 -1.00 -34.70 -12.21
CA SER A 91 -1.47 -33.53 -12.97
C SER A 91 -2.45 -32.65 -12.16
N LEU A 92 -3.12 -33.20 -11.15
CA LEU A 92 -4.00 -32.41 -10.26
C LEU A 92 -3.23 -31.72 -9.12
N SER A 93 -1.94 -32.01 -8.92
CA SER A 93 -1.15 -31.37 -7.87
C SER A 93 -0.73 -29.96 -8.29
N ARG A 94 -0.56 -29.08 -7.30
CA ARG A 94 -0.07 -27.71 -7.49
C ARG A 94 1.28 -27.49 -6.82
N LYS A 95 1.60 -28.28 -5.79
CA LYS A 95 2.93 -28.39 -5.18
C LYS A 95 3.58 -29.68 -5.65
N PHE A 96 4.82 -29.57 -6.11
CA PHE A 96 5.65 -30.71 -6.48
C PHE A 96 6.99 -30.65 -5.77
N THR A 97 7.40 -31.71 -5.10
CA THR A 97 8.78 -31.78 -4.61
C THR A 97 9.71 -32.20 -5.72
N ASP A 98 10.62 -31.30 -6.08
CA ASP A 98 11.66 -31.50 -7.10
C ASP A 98 12.64 -32.56 -6.59
N TRP A 99 13.34 -32.24 -5.51
CA TRP A 99 14.27 -33.09 -4.79
C TRP A 99 14.18 -32.80 -3.28
N ALA A 100 14.56 -33.76 -2.45
CA ALA A 100 14.80 -33.53 -1.02
C ALA A 100 16.07 -34.26 -0.59
N TYR A 101 16.95 -33.53 0.08
CA TYR A 101 18.20 -34.03 0.62
C TYR A 101 18.24 -33.76 2.13
N GLY A 102 17.86 -34.77 2.91
CA GLY A 102 17.72 -34.65 4.36
C GLY A 102 16.72 -33.56 4.73
N PRO A 103 17.11 -32.54 5.53
CA PRO A 103 16.22 -31.46 5.92
C PRO A 103 15.96 -30.43 4.81
N VAL A 104 16.76 -30.40 3.75
CA VAL A 104 16.60 -29.42 2.66
C VAL A 104 15.75 -30.02 1.56
N SER A 105 14.66 -29.36 1.17
CA SER A 105 13.82 -29.76 0.05
C SER A 105 13.61 -28.60 -0.93
N SER A 106 13.47 -28.93 -2.20
CA SER A 106 13.09 -27.97 -3.24
C SER A 106 11.67 -28.30 -3.70
N SER A 107 10.76 -27.35 -3.52
CA SER A 107 9.36 -27.44 -3.92
C SER A 107 9.09 -26.53 -5.13
N LEU A 108 8.32 -27.02 -6.08
CA LEU A 108 7.85 -26.31 -7.26
C LEU A 108 6.35 -26.02 -7.10
N TYR A 109 5.97 -24.76 -7.14
CA TYR A 109 4.59 -24.32 -7.04
C TYR A 109 4.05 -23.85 -8.39
N ASP A 110 2.90 -24.35 -8.80
CA ASP A 110 2.21 -23.93 -10.02
C ASP A 110 1.75 -22.46 -9.93
N LEU A 111 2.18 -21.63 -10.88
CA LEU A 111 1.84 -20.20 -10.95
C LEU A 111 0.60 -19.90 -11.81
N THR A 112 -0.09 -20.93 -12.32
CA THR A 112 -1.29 -20.75 -13.16
C THR A 112 -2.37 -19.94 -12.44
N ASN A 113 -2.74 -18.79 -13.02
CA ASN A 113 -3.66 -17.79 -12.49
C ASN A 113 -3.23 -17.13 -11.16
N VAL A 114 -2.02 -17.40 -10.68
CA VAL A 114 -1.46 -16.79 -9.45
C VAL A 114 -0.70 -15.51 -9.78
N ASP A 115 0.17 -15.56 -10.78
CA ASP A 115 0.95 -14.41 -11.24
C ASP A 115 0.09 -13.46 -12.09
N THR A 116 0.51 -12.20 -12.20
CA THR A 116 -0.25 -11.11 -12.84
C THR A 116 -0.41 -11.26 -14.35
N THR A 117 0.14 -12.32 -14.95
CA THR A 117 0.15 -12.53 -16.41
C THR A 117 -1.25 -12.72 -16.99
N THR A 118 -2.21 -13.12 -16.16
CA THR A 118 -3.62 -13.26 -16.53
C THR A 118 -4.44 -12.20 -15.82
N ASP A 119 -5.45 -11.66 -16.51
CA ASP A 119 -6.44 -10.78 -15.90
C ASP A 119 -7.12 -11.46 -14.70
N ASN A 120 -7.38 -10.70 -13.64
CA ASN A 120 -7.94 -11.20 -12.38
C ASN A 120 -7.07 -12.27 -11.71
N SER A 121 -5.75 -12.12 -11.74
CA SER A 121 -4.85 -13.02 -11.01
C SER A 121 -5.16 -13.06 -9.51
N VAL A 122 -4.84 -14.18 -8.84
CA VAL A 122 -5.00 -14.31 -7.38
C VAL A 122 -4.28 -13.19 -6.65
N LEU A 123 -3.07 -12.84 -7.08
CA LEU A 123 -2.29 -11.78 -6.47
C LEU A 123 -2.96 -10.40 -6.65
N GLU A 124 -3.49 -10.12 -7.83
CA GLU A 124 -4.21 -8.87 -8.11
C GLU A 124 -5.50 -8.77 -7.28
N ILE A 125 -6.32 -9.83 -7.27
CA ILE A 125 -7.55 -9.89 -6.48
C ILE A 125 -7.24 -9.68 -4.99
N THR A 126 -6.24 -10.38 -4.45
CA THR A 126 -5.91 -10.32 -3.01
C THR A 126 -5.43 -8.92 -2.59
N VAL A 127 -4.70 -8.22 -3.44
CA VAL A 127 -4.13 -6.90 -3.12
C VAL A 127 -5.14 -5.76 -3.32
N TYR A 128 -5.95 -5.80 -4.38
CA TYR A 128 -6.91 -4.73 -4.67
C TYR A 128 -8.28 -4.92 -4.03
N ASN A 129 -8.62 -6.14 -3.58
CA ASN A 129 -9.87 -6.36 -2.87
C ASN A 129 -9.78 -5.80 -1.45
N THR A 130 -10.55 -4.74 -1.19
CA THR A 130 -10.55 -4.05 0.10
C THR A 130 -11.50 -4.64 1.12
N ASN A 131 -12.38 -5.56 0.71
CA ASN A 131 -13.50 -6.01 1.53
C ASN A 131 -13.13 -7.23 2.40
N ILE A 132 -11.85 -7.59 2.44
CA ILE A 132 -11.31 -8.75 3.16
C ILE A 132 -10.38 -8.26 4.27
N ASP A 133 -10.73 -8.54 5.52
CA ASP A 133 -9.90 -8.21 6.68
C ASP A 133 -8.63 -9.08 6.74
N ASN A 134 -8.76 -10.37 6.40
CA ASN A 134 -7.69 -11.39 6.43
C ASN A 134 -6.74 -11.36 5.20
N ARG A 135 -6.80 -10.32 4.36
CA ARG A 135 -5.97 -10.21 3.13
C ARG A 135 -4.47 -10.28 3.40
N HIS A 136 -4.06 -9.76 4.56
CA HIS A 136 -2.67 -9.73 4.95
C HIS A 136 -2.15 -11.13 5.30
N GLU A 137 -2.99 -12.00 5.87
CA GLU A 137 -2.65 -13.41 6.14
C GLU A 137 -2.49 -14.19 4.83
N MET A 138 -3.35 -13.94 3.83
CA MET A 138 -3.23 -14.56 2.51
C MET A 138 -1.89 -14.24 1.82
N LEU A 139 -1.35 -13.03 2.01
CA LEU A 139 -0.05 -12.65 1.46
C LEU A 139 1.14 -13.29 2.19
N THR A 140 0.93 -13.85 3.38
CA THR A 140 1.98 -14.62 4.11
C THR A 140 2.12 -16.06 3.62
N LEU A 141 1.20 -16.52 2.76
CA LEU A 141 1.31 -17.85 2.15
C LEU A 141 2.62 -17.97 1.37
N GLU A 142 3.36 -19.06 1.59
CA GLU A 142 4.73 -19.25 1.09
C GLU A 142 4.92 -18.92 -0.41
N PRO A 143 4.03 -19.38 -1.34
CA PRO A 143 4.22 -19.10 -2.76
C PRO A 143 4.05 -17.62 -3.09
N LEU A 144 3.06 -16.97 -2.48
CA LEU A 144 2.77 -15.55 -2.71
C LEU A 144 3.84 -14.65 -2.08
N HIS A 145 4.25 -14.96 -0.85
CA HIS A 145 5.30 -14.26 -0.14
C HIS A 145 6.62 -14.31 -0.92
N THR A 146 7.03 -15.51 -1.34
CA THR A 146 8.29 -15.73 -2.06
C THR A 146 8.25 -15.07 -3.45
N LEU A 147 7.11 -15.17 -4.15
CA LEU A 147 6.91 -14.51 -5.45
C LEU A 147 7.08 -12.99 -5.34
N LEU A 148 6.42 -12.35 -4.35
CA LEU A 148 6.52 -10.91 -4.10
C LEU A 148 7.96 -10.50 -3.73
N HIS A 149 8.62 -11.30 -2.89
CA HIS A 149 10.00 -11.06 -2.50
C HIS A 149 10.95 -11.09 -3.72
N MET A 150 10.81 -12.11 -4.58
CA MET A 150 11.60 -12.22 -5.81
C MET A 150 11.33 -11.07 -6.78
N LYS A 151 10.07 -10.66 -6.94
CA LYS A 151 9.70 -9.49 -7.78
C LYS A 151 10.36 -8.21 -7.28
N TRP A 152 10.38 -8.01 -5.95
CA TRP A 152 11.04 -6.86 -5.36
C TRP A 152 12.54 -6.82 -5.66
N LYS A 153 13.24 -7.93 -5.44
CA LYS A 153 14.69 -8.02 -5.64
C LYS A 153 15.08 -7.88 -7.11
N LYS A 154 14.28 -8.42 -8.03
CA LYS A 154 14.56 -8.39 -9.48
C LYS A 154 14.35 -7.01 -10.10
N PHE A 155 13.18 -6.40 -9.90
CA PHE A 155 12.84 -5.15 -10.60
C PHE A 155 12.29 -4.04 -9.70
N ALA A 156 11.41 -4.36 -8.74
CA ALA A 156 10.65 -3.31 -8.07
C ALA A 156 11.55 -2.39 -7.21
N LYS A 157 12.61 -2.92 -6.58
CA LYS A 157 13.60 -2.11 -5.84
C LYS A 157 14.23 -1.03 -6.73
N HIS A 158 14.60 -1.38 -7.96
CA HIS A 158 15.22 -0.46 -8.91
C HIS A 158 14.23 0.58 -9.42
N MET A 159 13.01 0.17 -9.79
CA MET A 159 11.96 1.08 -10.24
C MET A 159 11.50 2.05 -9.14
N PHE A 160 11.40 1.55 -7.91
CA PHE A 160 11.06 2.36 -6.74
C PHE A 160 12.13 3.41 -6.47
N PHE A 161 13.41 3.01 -6.45
CA PHE A 161 14.53 3.94 -6.25
C PHE A 161 14.62 4.98 -7.37
N LEU A 162 14.40 4.60 -8.62
CA LEU A 162 14.38 5.51 -9.76
C LEU A 162 13.23 6.53 -9.66
N SER A 163 12.03 6.06 -9.27
CA SER A 163 10.85 6.90 -9.07
C SER A 163 11.07 7.89 -7.90
N PHE A 164 11.67 7.42 -6.80
CA PHE A 164 12.13 8.27 -5.70
C PHE A 164 13.09 9.35 -6.15
N CYS A 165 14.13 8.99 -6.93
CA CYS A 165 15.10 9.97 -7.43
C CYS A 165 14.43 11.03 -8.31
N PHE A 166 13.55 10.64 -9.23
CA PHE A 166 12.85 11.62 -10.07
C PHE A 166 11.95 12.55 -9.27
N TYR A 167 11.20 12.03 -8.30
CA TYR A 167 10.37 12.87 -7.44
C TYR A 167 11.19 13.80 -6.54
N PHE A 168 12.33 13.32 -6.03
CA PHE A 168 13.25 14.14 -5.27
C PHE A 168 13.83 15.28 -6.11
N PHE A 169 14.30 15.01 -7.33
CA PHE A 169 14.78 16.05 -8.24
C PHE A 169 13.67 17.03 -8.65
N TYR A 170 12.43 16.55 -8.80
CA TYR A 170 11.26 17.39 -9.01
C TYR A 170 11.05 18.38 -7.85
N ASN A 171 11.07 17.91 -6.61
CA ASN A 171 10.95 18.78 -5.44
C ASN A 171 12.12 19.75 -5.30
N ILE A 172 13.36 19.31 -5.52
CA ILE A 172 14.53 20.19 -5.52
C ILE A 172 14.38 21.27 -6.58
N THR A 173 13.98 20.92 -7.81
CA THR A 173 13.77 21.91 -8.87
C THR A 173 12.65 22.88 -8.51
N LEU A 174 11.54 22.41 -7.94
CA LEU A 174 10.45 23.23 -7.45
C LEU A 174 10.92 24.21 -6.36
N THR A 175 11.78 23.77 -5.42
CA THR A 175 12.36 24.66 -4.40
C THR A 175 13.34 25.68 -4.96
N LEU A 176 14.17 25.31 -5.93
CA LEU A 176 15.11 26.23 -6.56
C LEU A 176 14.34 27.31 -7.36
N VAL A 177 13.29 26.92 -8.08
CA VAL A 177 12.44 27.84 -8.85
C VAL A 177 11.68 28.80 -7.93
N SER A 178 11.20 28.33 -6.76
CA SER A 178 10.49 29.18 -5.80
C SER A 178 11.42 30.10 -5.02
N TYR A 179 12.62 29.64 -4.64
CA TYR A 179 13.58 30.40 -3.85
C TYR A 179 14.30 31.48 -4.65
N TYR A 180 14.83 31.15 -5.84
CA TYR A 180 15.55 32.11 -6.70
C TYR A 180 14.64 33.00 -7.54
N ARG A 181 13.36 33.12 -7.14
CA ARG A 181 12.45 34.08 -7.74
C ARG A 181 12.90 35.50 -7.35
N PRO A 182 13.05 36.44 -8.31
CA PRO A 182 13.31 37.83 -7.98
C PRO A 182 12.15 38.36 -7.11
N ARG A 183 12.48 38.73 -5.86
CA ARG A 183 11.59 39.46 -4.96
C ARG A 183 11.74 40.93 -5.30
N GLU A 184 10.99 41.41 -6.28
CA GLU A 184 10.90 42.84 -6.55
C GLU A 184 9.44 43.31 -6.51
N GLU A 185 9.25 44.45 -5.84
CA GLU A 185 7.98 45.05 -5.45
C GLU A 185 7.24 45.72 -6.61
N GLU A 186 7.83 45.80 -7.81
CA GLU A 186 7.24 46.57 -8.90
C GLU A 186 7.26 45.81 -10.23
N ALA A 187 6.06 45.72 -10.79
CA ALA A 187 5.67 45.18 -12.08
C ALA A 187 5.60 43.65 -12.20
N ILE A 188 4.45 43.23 -12.72
CA ILE A 188 4.27 42.02 -13.51
C ILE A 188 4.52 42.45 -14.96
N PRO A 189 5.77 42.53 -15.48
CA PRO A 189 5.95 42.57 -16.93
C PRO A 189 6.08 41.12 -17.40
N HIS A 190 5.49 40.86 -18.57
CA HIS A 190 5.42 39.60 -19.32
C HIS A 190 6.10 38.36 -18.69
N PRO A 191 5.36 37.26 -18.45
CA PRO A 191 5.80 36.07 -17.70
C PRO A 191 7.05 35.33 -18.23
N LEU A 192 7.60 35.77 -19.37
CA LEU A 192 8.73 35.20 -20.10
C LEU A 192 9.80 36.21 -20.52
N ALA A 193 9.78 37.47 -20.04
CA ALA A 193 10.83 38.43 -20.39
C ALA A 193 12.19 37.97 -19.83
N LEU A 194 13.05 37.45 -20.73
CA LEU A 194 14.31 36.80 -20.40
C LEU A 194 15.43 37.85 -20.27
N THR A 195 15.44 38.64 -19.20
CA THR A 195 16.37 39.79 -19.06
C THR A 195 17.72 39.48 -18.42
N HIS A 196 18.06 38.23 -18.07
CA HIS A 196 19.37 37.91 -17.47
C HIS A 196 19.97 36.57 -17.94
N LYS A 197 21.31 36.43 -17.87
CA LYS A 197 22.07 35.20 -18.15
C LYS A 197 21.61 33.97 -17.33
N MET A 198 20.97 34.20 -16.17
CA MET A 198 20.37 33.16 -15.31
C MET A 198 18.95 32.73 -15.76
N GLY A 199 18.34 33.43 -16.71
CA GLY A 199 16.96 33.22 -17.15
C GLY A 199 16.75 31.88 -17.85
N TRP A 200 17.75 31.37 -18.58
CA TRP A 200 17.67 30.06 -19.24
C TRP A 200 17.51 28.91 -18.25
N LEU A 201 18.25 28.94 -17.15
CA LEU A 201 18.16 27.92 -16.10
C LEU A 201 16.81 27.97 -15.39
N GLN A 202 16.31 29.18 -15.12
CA GLN A 202 15.00 29.36 -14.50
C GLN A 202 13.85 28.94 -15.42
N LEU A 203 13.94 29.23 -16.72
CA LEU A 203 12.97 28.79 -17.72
C LEU A 203 12.98 27.27 -17.86
N LEU A 204 14.17 26.65 -17.92
CA LEU A 204 14.33 25.19 -17.94
C LEU A 204 13.68 24.55 -16.70
N GLY A 205 13.93 25.11 -15.51
CA GLY A 205 13.32 24.65 -14.27
C GLY A 205 11.80 24.76 -14.27
N ARG A 206 11.23 25.88 -14.76
CA ARG A 206 9.78 26.06 -14.90
C ARG A 206 9.16 25.06 -15.88
N MET A 207 9.78 24.84 -17.03
CA MET A 207 9.32 23.85 -18.01
C MET A 207 9.38 22.43 -17.46
N PHE A 208 10.47 22.07 -16.78
CA PHE A 208 10.61 20.78 -16.13
C PHE A 208 9.52 20.54 -15.09
N VAL A 209 9.30 21.51 -14.18
CA VAL A 209 8.24 21.43 -13.15
C VAL A 209 6.86 21.28 -13.78
N LEU A 210 6.55 22.01 -14.86
CA LEU A 210 5.26 21.91 -15.54
C LEU A 210 5.05 20.56 -16.22
N ILE A 211 6.04 20.06 -16.96
CA ILE A 211 5.97 18.75 -17.63
C ILE A 211 5.78 17.65 -16.60
N TRP A 212 6.55 17.69 -15.50
CA TRP A 212 6.46 16.69 -14.45
C TRP A 212 5.12 16.78 -13.70
N ALA A 213 4.63 17.98 -13.39
CA ALA A 213 3.32 18.17 -12.75
C ALA A 213 2.17 17.62 -13.63
N MET A 214 2.21 17.86 -14.94
CA MET A 214 1.24 17.26 -15.87
C MET A 214 1.35 15.73 -15.89
N CYS A 215 2.57 15.17 -15.89
CA CYS A 215 2.79 13.72 -15.85
C CYS A 215 2.22 13.08 -14.56
N ILE A 216 2.48 13.67 -13.39
CA ILE A 216 1.84 13.25 -12.12
C ILE A 216 0.33 13.32 -12.27
N SER A 217 -0.20 14.46 -12.70
CA SER A 217 -1.64 14.69 -12.75
C SER A 217 -2.34 13.66 -13.62
N VAL A 218 -1.76 13.27 -14.76
CA VAL A 218 -2.30 12.22 -15.64
C VAL A 218 -2.16 10.85 -14.98
N LYS A 219 -0.97 10.51 -14.45
CA LYS A 219 -0.74 9.22 -13.78
C LYS A 219 -1.71 9.01 -12.61
N GLU A 220 -1.79 9.96 -11.71
CA GLU A 220 -2.65 9.90 -10.53
C GLU A 220 -4.14 10.04 -10.91
N GLY A 221 -4.46 10.81 -11.95
CA GLY A 221 -5.81 10.87 -12.50
C GLY A 221 -6.30 9.52 -13.03
N ILE A 222 -5.44 8.78 -13.76
CA ILE A 222 -5.73 7.41 -14.21
C ILE A 222 -5.88 6.48 -13.00
N ALA A 223 -5.01 6.59 -12.00
CA ALA A 223 -5.11 5.79 -10.78
C ALA A 223 -6.47 6.02 -10.10
N ILE A 224 -6.85 7.27 -9.84
CA ILE A 224 -8.14 7.61 -9.21
C ILE A 224 -9.33 7.13 -10.06
N PHE A 225 -9.26 7.24 -11.39
CA PHE A 225 -10.34 6.78 -12.28
C PHE A 225 -10.49 5.25 -12.29
N LEU A 226 -9.38 4.51 -12.26
CA LEU A 226 -9.39 3.05 -12.20
C LEU A 226 -9.77 2.51 -10.82
N LEU A 227 -9.69 3.34 -9.76
CA LEU A 227 -10.22 3.00 -8.46
C LEU A 227 -11.75 3.03 -8.50
N ARG A 228 -12.37 1.86 -8.31
CA ARG A 228 -13.82 1.70 -8.26
C ARG A 228 -14.39 2.49 -7.06
N PRO A 229 -15.45 3.31 -7.23
CA PRO A 229 -15.98 4.18 -6.16
C PRO A 229 -16.80 3.47 -5.06
N SER A 230 -16.94 2.14 -5.09
CA SER A 230 -17.85 1.40 -4.20
C SER A 230 -17.44 1.34 -2.73
N ASP A 231 -16.19 1.67 -2.38
CA ASP A 231 -15.66 1.47 -1.02
C ASP A 231 -14.86 2.69 -0.53
N LEU A 232 -15.51 3.87 -0.47
CA LEU A 232 -14.91 5.15 -0.07
C LEU A 232 -14.10 5.10 1.24
N GLN A 233 -14.49 4.27 2.21
CA GLN A 233 -13.81 4.16 3.51
C GLN A 233 -12.47 3.41 3.43
N SER A 234 -12.40 2.31 2.68
CA SER A 234 -11.14 1.56 2.49
C SER A 234 -10.22 2.28 1.50
N ILE A 235 -10.79 3.04 0.57
CA ILE A 235 -10.04 3.88 -0.37
C ILE A 235 -9.37 5.04 0.36
N LEU A 236 -10.03 5.66 1.35
CA LEU A 236 -9.42 6.74 2.13
C LEU A 236 -8.23 6.25 2.98
N SER A 237 -8.25 5.02 3.49
CA SER A 237 -7.10 4.47 4.19
C SER A 237 -6.02 3.97 3.22
N ASP A 238 -6.37 3.24 2.16
CA ASP A 238 -5.35 2.59 1.34
C ASP A 238 -4.80 3.47 0.20
N ALA A 239 -5.58 4.45 -0.28
CA ALA A 239 -5.30 5.23 -1.49
C ALA A 239 -5.15 6.74 -1.27
N TRP A 240 -5.10 7.23 -0.02
CA TRP A 240 -4.98 8.68 0.27
C TRP A 240 -3.80 9.35 -0.43
N PHE A 241 -2.68 8.63 -0.59
CA PHE A 241 -1.50 9.15 -1.27
C PHE A 241 -1.79 9.59 -2.71
N HIS A 242 -2.60 8.84 -3.47
CA HIS A 242 -2.97 9.22 -4.83
C HIS A 242 -3.70 10.57 -4.85
N PHE A 243 -4.59 10.82 -3.87
CA PHE A 243 -5.25 12.10 -3.71
C PHE A 243 -4.28 13.23 -3.35
N VAL A 244 -3.32 13.01 -2.44
CA VAL A 244 -2.37 14.07 -2.06
C VAL A 244 -1.36 14.37 -3.16
N PHE A 245 -0.90 13.38 -3.92
CA PHE A 245 -0.08 13.60 -5.12
C PHE A 245 -0.86 14.34 -6.22
N PHE A 246 -2.13 13.98 -6.43
CA PHE A 246 -3.00 14.66 -7.38
C PHE A 246 -3.25 16.12 -6.99
N ILE A 247 -3.58 16.38 -5.71
CA ILE A 247 -3.77 17.74 -5.19
C ILE A 247 -2.50 18.57 -5.35
N GLN A 248 -1.33 18.01 -5.04
CA GLN A 248 -0.05 18.70 -5.21
C GLN A 248 0.19 19.09 -6.68
N ALA A 249 -0.04 18.17 -7.62
CA ALA A 249 0.12 18.44 -9.04
C ALA A 249 -0.86 19.51 -9.55
N VAL A 250 -2.13 19.42 -9.16
CA VAL A 250 -3.17 20.41 -9.51
C VAL A 250 -2.84 21.79 -8.97
N LEU A 251 -2.34 21.90 -7.73
CA LEU A 251 -1.92 23.17 -7.16
C LEU A 251 -0.75 23.80 -7.91
N VAL A 252 0.22 23.00 -8.40
CA VAL A 252 1.30 23.52 -9.25
C VAL A 252 0.75 24.03 -10.59
N ILE A 253 -0.12 23.27 -11.26
CA ILE A 253 -0.76 23.69 -12.52
C ILE A 253 -1.58 24.96 -12.32
N LEU A 254 -2.36 25.03 -11.23
CA LEU A 254 -3.14 26.21 -10.85
C LEU A 254 -2.23 27.41 -10.58
N SER A 255 -1.08 27.22 -9.92
CA SER A 255 -0.12 28.29 -9.67
C SER A 255 0.46 28.85 -10.97
N VAL A 256 0.75 28.00 -11.97
CA VAL A 256 1.20 28.45 -13.29
C VAL A 256 0.08 29.19 -14.02
N PHE A 257 -1.14 28.68 -13.97
CA PHE A 257 -2.31 29.35 -14.56
C PHE A 257 -2.48 30.74 -13.96
N LEU A 258 -2.50 30.87 -12.64
CA LEU A 258 -2.60 32.16 -11.95
C LEU A 258 -1.44 33.11 -12.28
N TYR A 259 -0.23 32.57 -12.49
CA TYR A 259 0.92 33.35 -12.95
C TYR A 259 0.71 33.93 -14.37
N LEU A 260 0.09 33.17 -15.28
CA LEU A 260 -0.24 33.65 -16.63
C LEU A 260 -1.31 34.76 -16.62
N PHE A 261 -2.30 34.66 -15.72
CA PHE A 261 -3.34 35.69 -15.53
C PHE A 261 -2.90 36.87 -14.66
N ALA A 262 -1.64 36.91 -14.22
CA ALA A 262 -1.10 37.99 -13.41
C ALA A 262 -1.84 38.21 -12.06
N TYR A 263 -2.49 37.18 -11.51
CA TYR A 263 -3.10 37.25 -10.18
C TYR A 263 -2.03 37.12 -9.10
N LYS A 264 -2.09 37.93 -8.03
CA LYS A 264 -1.10 37.94 -6.94
C LYS A 264 -1.09 36.65 -6.09
N GLU A 265 -2.20 35.92 -6.07
CA GLU A 265 -2.39 34.72 -5.24
C GLU A 265 -1.62 33.47 -5.69
N TYR A 266 -0.98 33.51 -6.87
CA TYR A 266 -0.18 32.38 -7.37
C TYR A 266 0.93 31.94 -6.41
N LEU A 267 1.49 32.88 -5.63
CA LEU A 267 2.54 32.58 -4.65
C LEU A 267 2.01 31.69 -3.51
N ALA A 268 0.79 31.93 -3.03
CA ALA A 268 0.18 31.14 -1.98
C ALA A 268 -0.01 29.68 -2.44
N CYS A 269 -0.58 29.49 -3.64
CA CYS A 269 -0.74 28.15 -4.22
C CYS A 269 0.61 27.45 -4.43
N LEU A 270 1.64 28.17 -4.89
CA LEU A 270 2.97 27.61 -5.12
C LEU A 270 3.64 27.14 -3.82
N VAL A 271 3.60 27.95 -2.76
CA VAL A 271 4.20 27.60 -1.46
C VAL A 271 3.46 26.41 -0.83
N LEU A 272 2.13 26.39 -0.91
CA LEU A 272 1.33 25.27 -0.41
C LEU A 272 1.64 23.99 -1.19
N ALA A 273 1.76 24.06 -2.52
CA ALA A 273 2.18 22.93 -3.35
C ALA A 273 3.60 22.44 -3.01
N MET A 274 4.53 23.35 -2.71
CA MET A 274 5.90 23.01 -2.30
C MET A 274 5.93 22.30 -0.94
N ALA A 275 5.20 22.82 0.06
CA ALA A 275 5.10 22.19 1.38
C ALA A 275 4.47 20.79 1.28
N LEU A 276 3.38 20.65 0.50
CA LEU A 276 2.77 19.35 0.23
C LEU A 276 3.72 18.41 -0.55
N GLY A 277 4.53 18.93 -1.47
CA GLY A 277 5.51 18.12 -2.21
C GLY A 277 6.58 17.48 -1.32
N TRP A 278 7.07 18.22 -0.33
CA TRP A 278 7.98 17.67 0.69
C TRP A 278 7.28 16.72 1.65
N ALA A 279 6.05 16.99 2.05
CA ALA A 279 5.26 16.05 2.85
C ALA A 279 5.02 14.72 2.10
N ASN A 280 4.71 14.79 0.80
CA ASN A 280 4.55 13.64 -0.08
C ASN A 280 5.82 12.81 -0.25
N MET A 281 7.00 13.38 0.03
CA MET A 281 8.25 12.63 0.04
C MET A 281 8.23 11.49 1.08
N LEU A 282 7.46 11.64 2.17
CA LEU A 282 7.28 10.60 3.18
C LEU A 282 6.67 9.31 2.61
N TYR A 283 5.95 9.37 1.49
CA TYR A 283 5.44 8.16 0.81
C TYR A 283 6.55 7.16 0.50
N TYR A 284 7.72 7.64 0.06
CA TYR A 284 8.82 6.77 -0.35
C TYR A 284 9.55 6.10 0.81
N THR A 285 9.25 6.49 2.07
CA THR A 285 9.77 5.78 3.25
C THR A 285 9.24 4.35 3.35
N ARG A 286 8.12 4.04 2.69
CA ARG A 286 7.50 2.70 2.61
C ARG A 286 8.39 1.63 1.97
N GLY A 287 9.42 2.01 1.20
CA GLY A 287 10.35 1.06 0.59
C GLY A 287 11.28 0.37 1.58
N PHE A 288 11.57 1.02 2.71
CA PHE A 288 12.40 0.46 3.78
C PHE A 288 11.53 -0.17 4.84
N GLN A 289 11.94 -1.31 5.40
CA GLN A 289 11.15 -2.03 6.40
C GLN A 289 10.94 -1.20 7.67
N SER A 290 12.01 -0.68 8.27
CA SER A 290 11.95 0.13 9.50
C SER A 290 11.09 1.39 9.30
N MET A 291 11.39 2.19 8.29
CA MET A 291 10.69 3.46 8.04
C MET A 291 9.26 3.25 7.54
N GLY A 292 9.01 2.18 6.78
CA GLY A 292 7.69 1.84 6.28
C GLY A 292 6.70 1.50 7.39
N MET A 293 7.15 0.80 8.44
CA MET A 293 6.31 0.53 9.62
C MET A 293 5.90 1.84 10.32
N TYR A 294 6.83 2.78 10.52
CA TYR A 294 6.51 4.09 11.11
C TYR A 294 5.56 4.92 10.24
N SER A 295 5.72 4.88 8.91
CA SER A 295 4.81 5.57 7.98
C SER A 295 3.36 5.08 8.12
N VAL A 296 3.16 3.76 8.24
CA VAL A 296 1.84 3.15 8.49
C VAL A 296 1.27 3.62 9.84
N MET A 297 2.10 3.68 10.89
CA MET A 297 1.67 4.14 12.21
C MET A 297 1.20 5.59 12.17
N ILE A 298 2.01 6.50 11.61
CA ILE A 298 1.67 7.93 11.47
C ILE A 298 0.33 8.08 10.76
N GLN A 299 0.13 7.35 9.66
CA GLN A 299 -1.10 7.41 8.90
C GLN A 299 -2.33 6.99 9.73
N LYS A 300 -2.25 5.85 10.42
CA LYS A 300 -3.39 5.29 11.17
C LYS A 300 -3.72 6.15 12.40
N VAL A 301 -2.70 6.66 13.10
CA VAL A 301 -2.85 7.56 14.25
C VAL A 301 -3.47 8.90 13.84
N ILE A 302 -3.01 9.53 12.75
CA ILE A 302 -3.55 10.82 12.29
C ILE A 302 -5.02 10.66 11.86
N LEU A 303 -5.34 9.63 11.07
CA LEU A 303 -6.69 9.49 10.51
C LEU A 303 -7.72 9.07 11.57
N HIS A 304 -7.36 8.19 12.49
CA HIS A 304 -8.30 7.65 13.47
C HIS A 304 -8.38 8.47 14.76
N ASP A 305 -7.24 8.91 15.31
CA ASP A 305 -7.20 9.51 16.65
C ASP A 305 -7.20 11.04 16.57
N VAL A 306 -6.33 11.62 15.74
CA VAL A 306 -6.22 13.09 15.61
C VAL A 306 -7.49 13.69 15.04
N LEU A 307 -8.14 13.04 14.07
CA LEU A 307 -9.38 13.56 13.48
C LEU A 307 -10.54 13.60 14.50
N LYS A 308 -10.70 12.55 15.31
CA LYS A 308 -11.72 12.51 16.38
C LYS A 308 -11.43 13.55 17.47
N PHE A 309 -10.17 13.67 17.87
CA PHE A 309 -9.74 14.70 18.80
C PHE A 309 -9.98 16.10 18.26
N LEU A 310 -9.62 16.36 17.01
CA LEU A 310 -9.79 17.65 16.36
C LEU A 310 -11.25 18.06 16.33
N PHE A 311 -12.18 17.12 16.11
CA PHE A 311 -13.61 17.40 16.15
C PHE A 311 -14.06 17.91 17.53
N VAL A 312 -13.70 17.21 18.62
CA VAL A 312 -14.01 17.62 20.00
C VAL A 312 -13.33 18.95 20.31
N TYR A 313 -12.06 19.10 19.93
CA TYR A 313 -11.27 20.29 20.16
C TYR A 313 -11.86 21.53 19.47
N ILE A 314 -12.30 21.43 18.22
CA ILE A 314 -12.91 22.53 17.48
C ILE A 314 -14.18 23.03 18.17
N VAL A 315 -15.02 22.14 18.72
CA VAL A 315 -16.23 22.54 19.46
C VAL A 315 -15.86 23.40 20.68
N PHE A 316 -14.84 22.99 21.44
CA PHE A 316 -14.35 23.78 22.57
C PHE A 316 -13.71 25.10 22.12
N LEU A 317 -12.88 25.08 21.08
CA LEU A 317 -12.20 26.26 20.56
C LEU A 317 -13.19 27.32 20.07
N LEU A 318 -14.22 26.92 19.33
CA LEU A 318 -15.27 27.82 18.85
C LEU A 318 -16.14 28.34 20.01
N GLY A 319 -16.55 27.46 20.93
CA GLY A 319 -17.39 27.84 22.07
C GLY A 319 -16.72 28.85 22.99
N PHE A 320 -15.49 28.57 23.44
CA PHE A 320 -14.71 29.49 24.26
C PHE A 320 -14.23 30.72 23.48
N GLY A 321 -13.94 30.57 22.18
CA GLY A 321 -13.57 31.68 21.30
C GLY A 321 -14.66 32.74 21.19
N VAL A 322 -15.93 32.32 20.97
CA VAL A 322 -17.08 33.25 20.97
C VAL A 322 -17.28 33.86 22.35
N ALA A 323 -17.21 33.06 23.42
CA ALA A 323 -17.42 33.55 24.79
C ALA A 323 -16.39 34.63 25.18
N LEU A 324 -15.10 34.41 24.92
CA LEU A 324 -14.05 35.37 25.24
C LEU A 324 -14.14 36.62 24.35
N ALA A 325 -14.37 36.47 23.03
CA ALA A 325 -14.56 37.60 22.13
C ALA A 325 -15.76 38.49 22.53
N SER A 326 -16.80 37.91 23.13
CA SER A 326 -17.99 38.65 23.59
C SER A 326 -17.77 39.49 24.86
N LEU A 327 -16.77 39.13 25.68
CA LEU A 327 -16.46 39.82 26.95
C LEU A 327 -15.57 41.05 26.77
N ILE A 328 -15.04 41.23 25.56
CA ILE A 328 -14.16 42.35 25.21
C ILE A 328 -15.00 43.44 24.57
N GLU A 329 -14.83 44.66 25.08
CA GLU A 329 -15.53 45.80 24.51
C GLU A 329 -14.97 46.13 23.12
N LYS A 330 -15.87 46.50 22.20
CA LYS A 330 -15.47 46.94 20.87
C LYS A 330 -14.59 48.17 21.02
N CYS A 331 -13.33 47.97 20.70
CA CYS A 331 -12.33 49.02 20.67
C CYS A 331 -12.77 50.21 19.79
N PRO A 332 -12.57 51.47 20.24
CA PRO A 332 -12.67 52.63 19.38
C PRO A 332 -11.54 52.57 18.32
N LYS A 333 -11.87 52.96 17.08
CA LYS A 333 -11.08 52.68 15.87
C LYS A 333 -9.67 53.30 15.81
N ASP A 334 -9.26 54.13 16.76
CA ASP A 334 -8.03 54.96 16.66
C ASP A 334 -6.88 54.61 17.63
N ASN A 335 -7.04 53.65 18.55
CA ASN A 335 -5.94 53.25 19.45
C ASN A 335 -5.25 51.97 18.96
N LYS A 336 -3.92 52.06 18.74
CA LYS A 336 -3.06 50.93 18.33
C LYS A 336 -2.88 49.85 19.40
N ASP A 337 -3.32 50.11 20.63
CA ASP A 337 -3.22 49.19 21.77
C ASP A 337 -4.50 48.39 22.01
N CYS A 338 -5.20 48.05 20.92
CA CYS A 338 -6.40 47.25 21.00
C CYS A 338 -6.10 45.77 21.21
N SER A 339 -6.82 45.19 22.17
CA SER A 339 -6.60 43.87 22.74
C SER A 339 -6.51 42.76 21.70
N SER A 340 -5.60 41.79 21.91
CA SER A 340 -5.35 40.59 21.07
C SER A 340 -6.57 39.70 20.78
N TYR A 341 -7.74 40.02 21.31
CA TYR A 341 -8.98 39.26 21.23
C TYR A 341 -10.15 40.09 20.64
N GLY A 342 -9.86 41.20 19.95
CA GLY A 342 -10.88 42.14 19.46
C GLY A 342 -11.79 41.61 18.33
N SER A 343 -11.38 40.54 17.65
CA SER A 343 -12.18 39.80 16.68
C SER A 343 -12.31 38.34 17.12
N PHE A 344 -13.38 37.68 16.69
CA PHE A 344 -13.54 36.23 16.86
C PHE A 344 -12.37 35.44 16.27
N SER A 345 -11.85 35.85 15.10
CA SER A 345 -10.67 35.22 14.47
C SER A 345 -9.44 35.29 15.37
N ASP A 346 -9.21 36.45 15.97
CA ASP A 346 -8.02 36.73 16.75
C ASP A 346 -8.10 36.01 18.09
N ALA A 347 -9.30 35.97 18.69
CA ALA A 347 -9.57 35.17 19.88
C ALA A 347 -9.34 33.67 19.65
N VAL A 348 -9.79 33.13 18.51
CA VAL A 348 -9.54 31.73 18.14
C VAL A 348 -8.04 31.45 17.95
N LEU A 349 -7.30 32.38 17.33
CA LEU A 349 -5.85 32.24 17.14
C LEU A 349 -5.09 32.32 18.46
N GLU A 350 -5.43 33.23 19.36
CA GLU A 350 -4.80 33.34 20.68
C GLU A 350 -5.11 32.12 21.54
N LEU A 351 -6.33 31.60 21.52
CA LEU A 351 -6.67 30.34 22.19
C LEU A 351 -5.89 29.17 21.61
N PHE A 352 -5.76 29.08 20.29
CA PHE A 352 -4.96 28.04 19.65
C PHE A 352 -3.47 28.14 20.06
N LYS A 353 -2.89 29.35 20.08
CA LYS A 353 -1.52 29.56 20.59
C LYS A 353 -1.37 29.09 22.04
N LEU A 354 -2.35 29.40 22.90
CA LEU A 354 -2.36 28.94 24.29
C LEU A 354 -2.37 27.41 24.40
N THR A 355 -3.11 26.71 23.54
CA THR A 355 -3.14 25.23 23.59
C THR A 355 -1.84 24.56 23.22
N ILE A 356 -1.03 25.18 22.35
CA ILE A 356 0.31 24.69 22.00
C ILE A 356 1.34 25.08 23.07
N GLY A 357 1.02 26.04 23.95
CA GLY A 357 1.93 26.61 24.95
C GLY A 357 2.72 27.82 24.44
N LEU A 358 2.28 28.45 23.35
CA LEU A 358 2.90 29.64 22.75
C LEU A 358 2.22 30.96 23.15
N GLY A 359 1.09 30.91 23.86
CA GLY A 359 0.30 32.09 24.22
C GLY A 359 0.63 32.64 25.61
N ASP A 360 0.55 33.96 25.75
CA ASP A 360 0.74 34.64 27.03
C ASP A 360 -0.61 34.86 27.74
N LEU A 361 -0.65 34.60 29.05
CA LEU A 361 -1.81 34.84 29.92
C LEU A 361 -1.82 36.26 30.48
N ASN A 362 -1.60 37.26 29.64
CA ASN A 362 -1.61 38.65 30.09
C ASN A 362 -3.06 39.08 30.40
N ILE A 363 -3.25 39.74 31.55
CA ILE A 363 -4.57 40.24 31.96
C ILE A 363 -4.98 41.37 31.02
N GLN A 364 -5.99 41.12 30.18
CA GLN A 364 -6.50 42.13 29.27
C GLN A 364 -7.26 43.19 30.08
N GLN A 365 -6.69 44.40 30.17
CA GLN A 365 -7.30 45.53 30.91
C GLN A 365 -8.63 46.02 30.31
N ASN A 366 -8.95 45.63 29.07
CA ASN A 366 -10.11 46.09 28.29
C ASN A 366 -11.33 45.15 28.39
N SER A 367 -11.32 44.15 29.27
CA SER A 367 -12.47 43.27 29.47
C SER A 367 -13.50 43.91 30.41
N LYS A 368 -14.79 43.79 30.08
CA LYS A 368 -15.89 44.32 30.90
C LYS A 368 -15.96 43.68 32.30
N TYR A 369 -15.57 42.41 32.39
CA TYR A 369 -15.48 41.63 33.62
C TYR A 369 -14.16 40.85 33.66
N PRO A 370 -13.06 41.43 34.20
CA PRO A 370 -11.72 40.83 34.15
C PRO A 370 -11.62 39.51 34.91
N ILE A 371 -12.35 39.38 36.01
CA ILE A 371 -12.36 38.16 36.82
C ILE A 371 -13.04 37.02 36.06
N LEU A 372 -14.16 37.28 35.38
CA LEU A 372 -14.86 36.28 34.59
C LEU A 372 -14.06 35.86 33.35
N PHE A 373 -13.39 36.81 32.70
CA PHE A 373 -12.49 36.55 31.58
C PHE A 373 -11.35 35.62 31.99
N LEU A 374 -10.65 35.94 33.09
CA LEU A 374 -9.56 35.14 33.62
C LEU A 374 -10.04 33.76 34.07
N PHE A 375 -11.22 33.66 34.69
CA PHE A 375 -11.82 32.38 35.07
C PHE A 375 -12.10 31.48 33.86
N LEU A 376 -12.71 32.03 32.79
CA LEU A 376 -12.96 31.28 31.55
C LEU A 376 -11.67 30.85 30.86
N LEU A 377 -10.66 31.73 30.85
CA LEU A 377 -9.36 31.44 30.25
C LEU A 377 -8.62 30.32 31.00
N ILE A 378 -8.58 30.37 32.34
CA ILE A 378 -7.96 29.31 33.16
C ILE A 378 -8.73 28.00 33.00
N THR A 379 -10.07 28.05 33.00
CA THR A 379 -10.91 26.87 32.78
C THR A 379 -10.62 26.23 31.41
N TYR A 380 -10.47 27.05 30.37
CA TYR A 380 -10.10 26.60 29.04
C TYR A 380 -8.72 25.94 29.01
N VAL A 381 -7.70 26.55 29.63
CA VAL A 381 -6.34 25.99 29.69
C VAL A 381 -6.34 24.66 30.43
N ILE A 382 -7.00 24.55 31.59
CA ILE A 382 -7.08 23.28 32.33
C ILE A 382 -7.78 22.22 31.47
N LEU A 383 -8.92 22.55 30.86
CA LEU A 383 -9.69 21.58 30.09
C LEU A 383 -8.93 21.12 28.83
N THR A 384 -8.31 22.03 28.09
CA THR A 384 -7.64 21.69 26.82
C THR A 384 -6.25 21.11 27.02
N PHE A 385 -5.41 21.74 27.83
CA PHE A 385 -4.02 21.32 28.02
C PHE A 385 -3.93 20.09 28.95
N VAL A 386 -4.68 20.06 30.05
CA VAL A 386 -4.56 18.97 31.03
C VAL A 386 -5.44 17.78 30.68
N LEU A 387 -6.67 17.97 30.19
CA LEU A 387 -7.56 16.84 29.92
C LEU A 387 -7.45 16.37 28.47
N LEU A 388 -7.65 17.26 27.50
CA LEU A 388 -7.73 16.84 26.10
C LEU A 388 -6.38 16.39 25.53
N LEU A 389 -5.27 17.10 25.82
CA LEU A 389 -3.95 16.69 25.34
C LEU A 389 -3.50 15.35 25.96
N ASN A 390 -3.70 15.15 27.26
CA ASN A 390 -3.35 13.90 27.93
C ASN A 390 -4.22 12.72 27.47
N MET A 391 -5.51 12.96 27.19
CA MET A 391 -6.37 11.95 26.58
C MET A 391 -5.90 11.60 25.16
N LEU A 392 -5.49 12.59 24.35
CA LEU A 392 -4.95 12.35 23.02
C LEU A 392 -3.68 11.49 23.08
N ILE A 393 -2.75 11.81 23.97
CA ILE A 393 -1.50 11.04 24.15
C ILE A 393 -1.82 9.61 24.59
N ALA A 394 -2.80 9.41 25.48
CA ALA A 394 -3.22 8.08 25.92
C ALA A 394 -3.80 7.24 24.77
N LEU A 395 -4.70 7.84 23.97
CA LEU A 395 -5.27 7.17 22.78
C LEU A 395 -4.20 6.85 21.74
N MET A 396 -3.29 7.80 21.48
CA MET A 396 -2.15 7.57 20.58
C MET A 396 -1.23 6.46 21.08
N GLY A 397 -1.01 6.36 22.40
CA GLY A 397 -0.20 5.29 23.00
C GLY A 397 -0.79 3.90 22.75
N GLU A 398 -2.10 3.74 23.00
CA GLU A 398 -2.81 2.47 22.77
C GLU A 398 -2.83 2.09 21.28
N THR A 399 -3.08 3.06 20.39
CA THR A 399 -3.09 2.78 18.94
C THR A 399 -1.70 2.48 18.41
N VAL A 400 -0.65 3.17 18.87
CA VAL A 400 0.74 2.86 18.51
C VAL A 400 1.10 1.43 18.93
N GLU A 401 0.73 0.99 20.13
CA GLU A 401 1.01 -0.36 20.59
C GLU A 401 0.28 -1.40 19.72
N ASN A 402 -1.03 -1.24 19.51
CA ASN A 402 -1.83 -2.16 18.71
C ASN A 402 -1.36 -2.21 17.25
N VAL A 403 -1.06 -1.05 16.66
CA VAL A 403 -0.59 -0.95 15.29
C VAL A 403 0.83 -1.51 15.15
N SER A 404 1.71 -1.40 16.15
CA SER A 404 3.05 -1.99 16.09
C SER A 404 3.03 -3.52 15.91
N LYS A 405 2.01 -4.20 16.44
CA LYS A 405 1.81 -5.66 16.29
C LYS A 405 1.34 -6.03 14.87
N GLU A 406 0.62 -5.13 14.20
CA GLU A 406 0.06 -5.35 12.85
C GLU A 406 0.83 -4.64 11.74
N SER A 407 1.75 -3.73 12.07
CA SER A 407 2.38 -2.80 11.13
C SER A 407 3.18 -3.52 10.06
N GLU A 408 3.82 -4.63 10.41
CA GLU A 408 4.55 -5.46 9.46
C GLU A 408 3.61 -6.04 8.38
N ARG A 409 2.45 -6.55 8.79
CA ARG A 409 1.46 -7.16 7.89
C ARG A 409 0.89 -6.13 6.93
N ILE A 410 0.55 -4.94 7.45
CA ILE A 410 0.04 -3.82 6.64
C ILE A 410 1.13 -3.29 5.70
N TRP A 411 2.37 -3.17 6.18
CA TRP A 411 3.51 -2.75 5.37
C TRP A 411 3.78 -3.73 4.22
N ARG A 412 3.72 -5.05 4.46
CA ARG A 412 3.88 -6.08 3.42
C ARG A 412 2.81 -5.95 2.34
N LEU A 413 1.55 -5.74 2.73
CA LEU A 413 0.45 -5.48 1.78
C LEU A 413 0.70 -4.20 0.97
N GLN A 414 1.09 -3.13 1.65
CA GLN A 414 1.44 -1.86 1.03
C GLN A 414 2.57 -2.01 0.01
N ARG A 415 3.58 -2.81 0.30
CA ARG A 415 4.69 -3.14 -0.61
C ARG A 415 4.19 -3.97 -1.80
N ALA A 416 3.36 -4.98 -1.56
CA ALA A 416 2.75 -5.79 -2.62
C ALA A 416 1.97 -4.93 -3.62
N ARG A 417 1.20 -3.95 -3.13
CA ARG A 417 0.48 -2.99 -3.97
C ARG A 417 1.41 -2.16 -4.84
N THR A 418 2.48 -1.60 -4.28
CA THR A 418 3.46 -0.84 -5.08
C THR A 418 4.14 -1.69 -6.15
N ILE A 419 4.41 -2.97 -5.87
CA ILE A 419 4.99 -3.91 -6.84
C ILE A 419 4.02 -4.11 -8.02
N LEU A 420 2.74 -4.35 -7.73
CA LEU A 420 1.71 -4.53 -8.76
C LEU A 420 1.48 -3.25 -9.58
N GLU A 421 1.50 -2.08 -8.94
CA GLU A 421 1.38 -0.79 -9.64
C GLU A 421 2.55 -0.56 -10.60
N PHE A 422 3.78 -0.85 -10.18
CA PHE A 422 4.92 -0.79 -11.11
C PHE A 422 4.81 -1.81 -12.22
N GLU A 423 4.33 -3.02 -11.94
CA GLU A 423 4.13 -4.06 -12.94
C GLU A 423 3.06 -3.69 -13.98
N LYS A 424 1.99 -2.97 -13.57
CA LYS A 424 0.98 -2.41 -14.47
C LYS A 424 1.51 -1.25 -15.31
N MET A 425 2.47 -0.47 -14.79
CA MET A 425 3.13 0.60 -15.54
C MET A 425 4.15 0.09 -16.57
N LEU A 426 4.55 -1.19 -16.49
CA LEU A 426 5.48 -1.77 -17.44
C LEU A 426 4.77 -2.09 -18.76
N PRO A 427 5.36 -1.69 -19.91
CA PRO A 427 4.90 -2.15 -21.21
C PRO A 427 4.96 -3.68 -21.34
N GLU A 428 4.09 -4.27 -22.16
CA GLU A 428 3.96 -5.73 -22.34
C GLU A 428 5.29 -6.43 -22.70
N TRP A 429 6.10 -5.79 -23.55
CA TRP A 429 7.41 -6.31 -23.96
C TRP A 429 8.38 -6.43 -22.78
N LEU A 430 8.37 -5.48 -21.85
CA LEU A 430 9.19 -5.55 -20.64
C LEU A 430 8.61 -6.54 -19.62
N ARG A 431 7.28 -6.62 -19.52
CA ARG A 431 6.57 -7.55 -18.63
C ARG A 431 6.94 -9.01 -18.93
N SER A 432 7.06 -9.37 -20.21
CA SER A 432 7.48 -10.71 -20.62
C SER A 432 8.88 -11.09 -20.13
N ARG A 433 9.83 -10.14 -20.07
CA ARG A 433 11.20 -10.37 -19.57
C ARG A 433 11.28 -10.51 -18.06
N PHE A 434 10.37 -9.84 -17.33
CA PHE A 434 10.32 -9.89 -15.88
C PHE A 434 9.47 -11.02 -15.32
N ARG A 435 8.81 -11.81 -16.18
CA ARG A 435 8.05 -13.01 -15.79
C ARG A 435 8.88 -13.91 -14.87
N MET A 436 8.24 -14.38 -13.81
CA MET A 436 8.84 -15.27 -12.83
C MET A 436 8.44 -16.72 -13.11
N GLY A 437 9.24 -17.65 -12.59
CA GLY A 437 9.01 -19.08 -12.74
C GLY A 437 9.80 -19.72 -13.89
N GLU A 438 9.89 -21.04 -13.83
CA GLU A 438 10.57 -21.90 -14.80
C GLU A 438 9.56 -22.91 -15.36
N LEU A 439 9.70 -23.27 -16.64
CA LEU A 439 8.85 -24.29 -17.25
C LEU A 439 9.24 -25.66 -16.70
N CYS A 440 8.33 -26.28 -15.96
CA CYS A 440 8.50 -27.59 -15.33
C CYS A 440 7.62 -28.62 -16.02
N LYS A 441 8.21 -29.79 -16.32
CA LYS A 441 7.49 -30.94 -16.86
C LYS A 441 6.89 -31.72 -15.69
N VAL A 442 5.56 -31.68 -15.57
CA VAL A 442 4.82 -32.35 -14.48
C VAL A 442 4.43 -33.77 -14.87
N ALA A 443 3.97 -33.95 -16.11
CA ALA A 443 3.63 -35.23 -16.72
C ALA A 443 4.18 -35.30 -18.15
N GLU A 444 3.98 -36.42 -18.87
CA GLU A 444 4.55 -36.62 -20.21
C GLU A 444 4.19 -35.49 -21.20
N ASP A 445 2.99 -34.91 -21.07
CA ASP A 445 2.46 -33.81 -21.90
C ASP A 445 2.02 -32.55 -21.11
N ASP A 446 2.25 -32.47 -19.80
CA ASP A 446 1.82 -31.34 -18.97
C ASP A 446 3.02 -30.47 -18.55
N PHE A 447 3.13 -29.28 -19.15
CA PHE A 447 4.14 -28.27 -18.84
C PHE A 447 3.52 -27.06 -18.17
N ARG A 448 4.04 -26.72 -17.00
CA ARG A 448 3.54 -25.59 -16.21
C ARG A 448 4.66 -24.63 -15.86
N LEU A 449 4.27 -23.38 -15.67
CA LEU A 449 5.17 -22.38 -15.13
C LEU A 449 5.18 -22.53 -13.61
N CYS A 450 6.28 -23.02 -13.06
CA CYS A 450 6.39 -23.25 -11.63
C CYS A 450 7.43 -22.33 -10.99
N LEU A 451 7.18 -21.95 -9.74
CA LEU A 451 8.12 -21.26 -8.89
C LEU A 451 8.90 -22.27 -8.04
N ARG A 452 10.22 -22.28 -8.14
CA ARG A 452 11.09 -23.08 -7.27
C ARG A 452 11.30 -22.35 -5.94
N ILE A 453 11.00 -23.04 -4.85
CA ILE A 453 11.17 -22.59 -3.47
C ILE A 453 11.98 -23.65 -2.74
N ASN A 454 13.08 -23.24 -2.11
CA ASN A 454 13.86 -24.12 -1.26
C ASN A 454 13.34 -23.99 0.18
N GLU A 455 12.93 -25.10 0.77
CA GLU A 455 12.40 -25.21 2.14
C GLU A 455 13.42 -26.00 2.98
N VAL A 456 13.56 -25.64 4.27
CA VAL A 456 14.35 -26.42 5.23
C VAL A 456 13.40 -26.89 6.33
N LYS A 457 13.15 -28.21 6.38
CA LYS A 457 12.28 -28.85 7.35
C LYS A 457 13.09 -29.77 8.27
N TRP A 458 13.42 -29.26 9.45
CA TRP A 458 14.15 -30.03 10.47
C TRP A 458 13.34 -31.16 11.11
N THR A 459 12.01 -31.09 11.06
CA THR A 459 11.10 -32.02 11.76
C THR A 459 10.53 -33.15 10.88
N GLU A 460 10.37 -32.93 9.57
CA GLU A 460 9.66 -33.86 8.66
C GLU A 460 10.58 -34.56 7.62
N TRP A 461 11.88 -34.62 7.86
CA TRP A 461 12.87 -35.08 6.87
C TRP A 461 12.84 -36.59 6.54
N LYS A 462 12.15 -37.41 7.35
CA LYS A 462 12.12 -38.89 7.21
C LYS A 462 10.88 -39.44 6.49
N THR A 463 10.05 -38.57 5.93
CA THR A 463 8.84 -39.00 5.22
C THR A 463 9.16 -39.32 3.76
N HIS A 464 8.67 -40.46 3.24
CA HIS A 464 8.82 -40.83 1.84
C HIS A 464 8.03 -39.83 0.96
N VAL A 465 8.75 -38.85 0.41
CA VAL A 465 8.20 -37.90 -0.55
C VAL A 465 8.45 -38.44 -1.96
N SER A 466 7.45 -38.31 -2.84
CA SER A 466 7.56 -38.70 -4.24
C SER A 466 8.32 -37.64 -5.03
N PHE A 467 9.57 -37.90 -5.39
CA PHE A 467 10.44 -36.93 -6.06
C PHE A 467 10.14 -36.78 -7.57
N LEU A 468 10.50 -35.62 -8.15
CA LEU A 468 10.58 -35.45 -9.61
C LEU A 468 11.98 -35.78 -10.12
N ASN A 469 12.99 -35.34 -9.38
CA ASN A 469 14.40 -35.59 -9.65
C ASN A 469 15.04 -36.25 -8.43
N GLU A 470 15.96 -37.19 -8.67
CA GLU A 470 16.64 -37.93 -7.60
C GLU A 470 17.75 -37.10 -6.94
N ASP A 471 18.34 -36.13 -7.66
CA ASP A 471 19.48 -35.33 -7.21
C ASP A 471 19.30 -33.81 -7.42
N PRO A 472 19.94 -32.96 -6.59
CA PRO A 472 19.91 -31.49 -6.69
C PRO A 472 20.70 -30.89 -7.87
N GLY A 473 21.25 -31.73 -8.76
CA GLY A 473 22.01 -31.28 -9.92
C GLY A 473 21.13 -30.74 -11.05
N PRO A 474 21.59 -29.75 -11.85
CA PRO A 474 20.88 -29.39 -13.07
C PRO A 474 20.87 -30.60 -14.00
N VAL A 475 19.67 -31.09 -14.32
CA VAL A 475 19.49 -32.12 -15.36
C VAL A 475 20.21 -31.63 -16.61
N ARG A 476 21.24 -32.36 -17.06
CA ARG A 476 21.86 -32.14 -18.36
C ARG A 476 20.78 -32.39 -19.41
N ARG A 477 20.07 -31.33 -19.81
CA ARG A 477 19.23 -31.31 -21.00
C ARG A 477 20.16 -31.51 -22.20
N THR A 478 20.35 -32.75 -22.63
CA THR A 478 20.72 -33.01 -24.01
C THR A 478 19.58 -32.46 -24.87
N ASP A 479 19.93 -31.49 -25.69
CA ASP A 479 19.14 -30.83 -26.73
C ASP A 479 18.02 -29.88 -26.26
N PHE A 480 18.35 -28.59 -26.14
CA PHE A 480 17.81 -27.50 -26.98
C PHE A 480 18.52 -26.18 -26.61
N ASN A 481 19.10 -25.53 -27.63
CA ASN A 481 19.95 -24.36 -27.51
C ASN A 481 19.25 -23.11 -26.93
N LYS A 482 20.03 -22.34 -26.14
CA LYS A 482 19.86 -20.93 -25.70
C LYS A 482 18.81 -20.59 -24.63
N ILE A 483 19.04 -20.96 -23.36
CA ILE A 483 18.72 -20.12 -22.17
C ILE A 483 19.64 -20.55 -21.02
N GLN A 484 20.86 -19.98 -20.89
CA GLN A 484 21.82 -20.42 -19.86
C GLN A 484 22.26 -19.32 -18.86
N ASP A 485 21.83 -18.07 -19.03
CA ASP A 485 22.29 -16.96 -18.18
C ASP A 485 21.33 -16.58 -17.03
N SER A 486 20.09 -17.08 -16.99
CA SER A 486 19.11 -16.73 -15.93
C SER A 486 19.17 -17.64 -14.70
N SER A 487 19.58 -18.91 -14.85
CA SER A 487 19.54 -19.91 -13.78
C SER A 487 20.57 -19.67 -12.67
N ARG A 488 21.72 -19.10 -13.02
CA ARG A 488 22.82 -18.81 -12.10
C ARG A 488 22.54 -17.60 -11.19
N ASN A 489 21.64 -16.72 -11.61
CA ASN A 489 21.21 -15.57 -10.81
C ASN A 489 20.11 -15.96 -9.83
N ASN A 490 19.11 -16.75 -10.24
CA ASN A 490 18.00 -17.13 -9.35
C ASN A 490 18.44 -17.96 -8.13
N SER A 491 19.39 -18.89 -8.27
CA SER A 491 19.92 -19.71 -7.17
C SER A 491 20.76 -18.92 -6.16
N LYS A 492 21.54 -17.94 -6.62
CA LYS A 492 22.22 -16.97 -5.73
C LYS A 492 21.23 -16.02 -5.05
N THR A 493 20.12 -15.72 -5.72
CA THR A 493 19.12 -14.77 -5.23
C THR A 493 18.31 -15.37 -4.08
N THR A 494 18.05 -16.68 -4.10
CA THR A 494 17.36 -17.44 -3.04
C THR A 494 18.26 -17.75 -1.84
N LEU A 495 19.54 -18.07 -2.06
CA LEU A 495 20.52 -18.24 -0.97
C LEU A 495 20.72 -16.92 -0.19
N ASN A 496 20.93 -15.80 -0.89
CA ASN A 496 21.10 -14.50 -0.25
C ASN A 496 19.79 -13.90 0.29
N ALA A 497 18.62 -14.48 -0.05
CA ALA A 497 17.35 -14.10 0.59
C ALA A 497 17.18 -14.76 1.97
N PHE A 498 17.98 -15.78 2.26
CA PHE A 498 17.99 -16.49 3.53
C PHE A 498 19.01 -15.90 4.51
N GLU A 499 20.19 -15.48 4.03
CA GLU A 499 21.20 -14.80 4.88
C GLU A 499 20.68 -13.48 5.50
N GLU A 500 19.77 -12.74 4.84
CA GLU A 500 19.16 -11.53 5.43
C GLU A 500 18.02 -11.83 6.43
N VAL A 501 17.56 -13.08 6.56
CA VAL A 501 16.51 -13.48 7.52
C VAL A 501 17.11 -13.95 8.85
N GLU A 502 18.43 -14.18 8.92
CA GLU A 502 19.14 -14.65 10.12
C GLU A 502 19.70 -13.53 11.03
N GLU A 503 19.45 -12.24 10.76
CA GLU A 503 19.73 -11.18 11.74
C GLU A 503 18.63 -11.12 12.83
N PHE A 504 18.53 -12.17 13.64
CA PHE A 504 17.94 -12.08 14.98
C PHE A 504 19.04 -11.67 15.98
N PRO A 505 18.79 -10.74 16.90
CA PRO A 505 19.78 -10.39 17.91
C PRO A 505 19.98 -11.59 18.83
N GLU A 506 21.25 -11.97 19.02
CA GLU A 506 21.67 -12.93 20.03
C GLU A 506 21.11 -12.50 21.39
N THR A 507 20.08 -13.21 21.87
CA THR A 507 19.69 -13.14 23.29
C THR A 507 20.76 -13.89 24.08
N SER A 508 21.61 -13.14 24.76
CA SER A 508 22.48 -13.65 25.83
C SER A 508 21.62 -14.30 26.92
N VAL A 509 22.08 -15.47 27.36
CA VAL A 509 21.63 -16.20 28.56
C VAL A 509 21.62 -15.29 29.78
#